data_AF-A0A0B1TSM8-F1
#
_entry.id   AF-A0A0B1TSM8-F1
#
_cell.length_a   1.000
_cell.length_b   1.000
_cell.length_c   1.000
_cell.angle_alpha   90.00
_cell.angle_beta   90.00
_cell.angle_gamma   90.00
#
_symmetry.space_group_name_H-M   'P 1'
#
loop_
_entity.id
_entity.type
_entity.pdbx_description
1 polymer ?
#
loop_
_entity_poly.entity_id
_entity_poly.type
_entity_poly.pdbx_seq_one_letter_code
_entity_poly.pdbx_strand_id
1 'polypeptide(L)'
;MGLAWERSLTEDKLHQNICRKRTLVAIGTHDLDTISGPFKYTAELPRDIKFVPLNQTREFTAEELMEFYSADSHLKPYLPIIRDKKRYPVIRDSNDVLCSMPPIINGEHSKITLNTKNVFIEATATDLQKATVVLDTFVTMFSQYCKKPFSIEPVEVIYEHDGRKELYPVLSYREIVVRVSEINTKIGFELDAPAMASLLTRMSLKAEVINENTLKVTIPPTRHDILHECDVAEDVGVAYGFNRLTHRLPESNTVAEAFPLNKLSDLLRGEVAAAGWTEALNFALCSREDISTRLRDETALDRAVHISNPKTLEFQVARSSLLPGLMKTISSNRDMPLPLKLFELQDVILKDPTSDVGARNERRLAAVYYNKTAGFEIVHGFLDRIMRLLDVNPAKDGSGYYIRACENPTFFPGRCASIVGPGNVTLGVLALAGEGLTYLLVYRSEQYKRLKSEMERKTKRLEKKKQEVGEVVDKNAKKRLERDEERLKATNRDMSMFKMKSMFAIGLAFTALLSTFNSIFDGRVVARLPFVPIGFLQGLSHRNLVSSHH
;
A
#
# COMPACT_ATOMS: atom_id res chain seq x y z
N MET A 1 -18.36 22.33 -36.02
CA MET A 1 -18.39 21.10 -35.21
C MET A 1 -17.11 20.94 -34.37
N GLY A 2 -15.90 21.19 -34.89
CA GLY A 2 -14.65 21.02 -34.13
C GLY A 2 -14.48 21.89 -32.87
N LEU A 3 -14.75 23.21 -32.95
CA LEU A 3 -14.41 24.15 -31.87
C LEU A 3 -15.17 23.92 -30.55
N ALA A 4 -16.48 23.64 -30.60
CA ALA A 4 -17.25 23.36 -29.39
C ALA A 4 -16.83 22.04 -28.71
N TRP A 5 -16.41 21.06 -29.50
CA TRP A 5 -15.90 19.78 -29.01
C TRP A 5 -14.49 19.92 -28.40
N GLU A 6 -13.56 20.61 -29.08
CA GLU A 6 -12.22 20.89 -28.55
C GLU A 6 -12.28 21.68 -27.24
N ARG A 7 -13.25 22.59 -27.11
CA ARG A 7 -13.49 23.34 -25.89
C ARG A 7 -13.97 22.46 -24.74
N SER A 8 -15.03 21.68 -24.95
CA SER A 8 -15.55 20.76 -23.92
C SER A 8 -14.47 19.80 -23.44
N LEU A 9 -13.64 19.29 -24.36
CA LEU A 9 -12.51 18.42 -24.03
C LEU A 9 -11.41 19.15 -23.25
N THR A 10 -11.13 20.41 -23.58
CA THR A 10 -10.12 21.22 -22.86
C THR A 10 -10.59 21.53 -21.44
N GLU A 11 -11.85 21.93 -21.28
CA GLU A 11 -12.47 22.19 -19.98
C GLU A 11 -12.41 20.95 -19.08
N ASP A 12 -12.86 19.79 -19.57
CA ASP A 12 -12.81 18.53 -18.83
C ASP A 12 -11.38 18.12 -18.46
N LYS A 13 -10.41 18.32 -19.36
CA LYS A 13 -8.99 18.02 -19.08
C LYS A 13 -8.41 18.91 -17.99
N LEU A 14 -8.71 20.21 -18.00
CA LEU A 14 -8.27 21.13 -16.94
C LEU A 14 -8.94 20.76 -15.61
N HIS A 15 -10.25 20.50 -15.63
CA HIS A 15 -11.02 20.08 -14.46
C HIS A 15 -10.48 18.81 -13.82
N GLN A 16 -10.13 17.79 -14.62
CA GLN A 16 -9.61 16.52 -14.11
C GLN A 16 -8.20 16.64 -13.52
N ASN A 17 -7.34 17.48 -14.11
CA ASN A 17 -5.93 17.58 -13.75
C ASN A 17 -5.65 18.75 -12.80
N ILE A 18 -5.37 19.94 -13.34
CA ILE A 18 -4.91 21.11 -12.57
C ILE A 18 -5.93 21.55 -11.51
N CYS A 19 -7.23 21.37 -11.79
CA CYS A 19 -8.30 21.70 -10.85
C CYS A 19 -8.60 20.59 -9.82
N ARG A 20 -7.91 19.44 -9.90
CA ARG A 20 -8.12 18.24 -9.07
C ARG A 20 -9.59 17.81 -8.99
N LYS A 21 -10.16 17.43 -10.14
CA LYS A 21 -11.58 17.04 -10.26
C LYS A 21 -12.51 18.12 -9.70
N ARG A 22 -12.29 19.37 -10.12
CA ARG A 22 -13.04 20.57 -9.70
C ARG A 22 -12.99 20.94 -8.20
N THR A 23 -12.18 20.23 -7.41
CA THR A 23 -12.05 20.50 -5.96
C THR A 23 -11.40 21.86 -5.68
N LEU A 24 -10.44 22.26 -6.53
CA LEU A 24 -9.72 23.52 -6.37
C LEU A 24 -10.31 24.66 -7.20
N VAL A 25 -10.71 24.37 -8.45
CA VAL A 25 -11.23 25.35 -9.41
C VAL A 25 -12.35 24.70 -10.23
N ALA A 26 -13.47 25.39 -10.40
CA ALA A 26 -14.51 25.04 -11.35
C ALA A 26 -14.68 26.17 -12.36
N ILE A 27 -14.53 25.81 -13.63
CA ILE A 27 -14.76 26.72 -14.76
C ILE A 27 -16.21 26.53 -15.18
N GLY A 28 -16.92 27.62 -15.40
CA GLY A 28 -18.17 27.62 -16.12
C GLY A 28 -18.05 28.48 -17.35
N THR A 29 -18.93 28.23 -18.30
CA THR A 29 -18.93 28.95 -19.54
C THR A 29 -20.35 29.12 -20.05
N HIS A 30 -20.63 30.33 -20.50
CA HIS A 30 -21.98 30.79 -20.78
C HIS A 30 -22.08 31.53 -22.11
N ASP A 31 -23.20 31.38 -22.79
CA ASP A 31 -23.55 32.22 -23.93
C ASP A 31 -23.91 33.62 -23.42
N LEU A 32 -23.02 34.60 -23.64
CA LEU A 32 -23.19 35.95 -23.13
C LEU A 32 -24.43 36.63 -23.74
N ASP A 33 -24.85 36.25 -24.94
CA ASP A 33 -26.02 36.85 -25.60
C ASP A 33 -27.35 36.44 -24.92
N THR A 34 -27.32 35.45 -24.03
CA THR A 34 -28.50 34.91 -23.31
C THR A 34 -28.61 35.36 -21.85
N ILE A 35 -27.58 36.03 -21.31
CA ILE A 35 -27.50 36.46 -19.91
C ILE A 35 -27.19 37.95 -19.84
N SER A 36 -27.51 38.61 -18.72
CA SER A 36 -27.27 40.05 -18.57
C SER A 36 -26.48 40.38 -17.30
N GLY A 37 -25.41 41.16 -17.44
CA GLY A 37 -24.65 41.68 -16.29
C GLY A 37 -25.39 42.81 -15.55
N PRO A 38 -24.94 43.17 -14.32
CA PRO A 38 -23.85 42.58 -13.55
C PRO A 38 -24.19 41.18 -12.98
N PHE A 39 -23.16 40.32 -12.85
CA PHE A 39 -23.29 38.97 -12.30
C PHE A 39 -22.91 38.93 -10.82
N LYS A 40 -23.59 38.09 -10.03
CA LYS A 40 -23.34 37.94 -8.59
C LYS A 40 -22.98 36.50 -8.24
N TYR A 41 -21.81 36.31 -7.62
CA TYR A 41 -21.39 35.06 -7.00
C TYR A 41 -21.70 35.07 -5.50
N THR A 42 -22.52 34.13 -5.04
CA THR A 42 -22.96 34.06 -3.63
C THR A 42 -23.21 32.61 -3.18
N ALA A 43 -23.57 32.41 -1.92
CA ALA A 43 -23.92 31.10 -1.36
C ALA A 43 -25.33 31.09 -0.77
N GLU A 44 -26.21 30.27 -1.36
CA GLU A 44 -27.64 30.18 -1.01
C GLU A 44 -27.97 28.84 -0.32
N LEU A 45 -29.12 28.74 0.34
CA LEU A 45 -29.56 27.47 0.92
C LEU A 45 -30.01 26.53 -0.21
N PRO A 46 -29.67 25.23 -0.17
CA PRO A 46 -29.99 24.30 -1.25
C PRO A 46 -31.48 24.26 -1.68
N ARG A 47 -32.39 24.41 -0.73
CA ARG A 47 -33.85 24.46 -0.97
C ARG A 47 -34.35 25.72 -1.71
N ASP A 48 -33.59 26.81 -1.65
CA ASP A 48 -33.97 28.10 -2.25
C ASP A 48 -33.41 28.23 -3.68
N ILE A 49 -32.47 27.37 -4.05
CA ILE A 49 -31.84 27.33 -5.38
C ILE A 49 -32.71 26.49 -6.32
N LYS A 50 -33.34 27.13 -7.30
CA LYS A 50 -34.14 26.47 -8.35
C LYS A 50 -33.67 26.90 -9.73
N PHE A 51 -33.40 25.93 -10.60
CA PHE A 51 -33.03 26.17 -11.98
C PHE A 51 -33.19 24.92 -12.85
N VAL A 52 -33.17 25.11 -14.18
CA VAL A 52 -33.09 24.02 -15.15
C VAL A 52 -31.62 23.73 -15.44
N PRO A 53 -31.06 22.60 -14.99
CA PRO A 53 -29.66 22.25 -15.23
C PRO A 53 -29.42 21.83 -16.67
N LEU A 54 -28.15 21.86 -17.08
CA LEU A 54 -27.72 21.53 -18.43
C LEU A 54 -28.27 20.18 -18.92
N ASN A 55 -28.78 20.15 -20.15
CA ASN A 55 -29.42 19.03 -20.83
C ASN A 55 -30.67 18.48 -20.12
N GLN A 56 -31.31 19.26 -19.27
CA GLN A 56 -32.61 18.92 -18.68
C GLN A 56 -33.69 19.91 -19.15
N THR A 57 -34.94 19.47 -19.06
CA THR A 57 -36.12 20.30 -19.40
C THR A 57 -36.94 20.69 -18.18
N ARG A 58 -36.77 19.98 -17.07
CA ARG A 58 -37.45 20.22 -15.80
C ARG A 58 -36.60 21.09 -14.88
N GLU A 59 -37.26 21.94 -14.11
CA GLU A 59 -36.63 22.69 -13.03
C GLU A 59 -36.45 21.81 -11.78
N PHE A 60 -35.28 21.91 -11.16
CA PHE A 60 -34.92 21.18 -9.94
C PHE A 60 -34.50 22.14 -8.85
N THR A 61 -34.80 21.78 -7.60
CA THR A 61 -34.09 22.36 -6.45
C THR A 61 -32.68 21.77 -6.33
N ALA A 62 -31.74 22.47 -5.70
CA ALA A 62 -30.39 21.92 -5.54
C ALA A 62 -30.35 20.65 -4.67
N GLU A 63 -31.28 20.48 -3.73
CA GLU A 63 -31.41 19.23 -2.95
C GLU A 63 -31.85 18.05 -3.83
N GLU A 64 -32.89 18.24 -4.64
CA GLU A 64 -33.35 17.23 -5.61
C GLU A 64 -32.26 16.90 -6.63
N LEU A 65 -31.51 17.91 -7.07
CA LEU A 65 -30.44 17.78 -8.06
C LEU A 65 -29.29 16.90 -7.55
N MET A 66 -28.95 17.00 -6.26
CA MET A 66 -27.92 16.15 -5.63
C MET A 66 -28.34 14.68 -5.59
N GLU A 67 -29.62 14.39 -5.39
CA GLU A 67 -30.11 13.00 -5.46
C GLU A 67 -30.23 12.50 -6.90
N PHE A 68 -30.71 13.35 -7.81
CA PHE A 68 -30.84 13.01 -9.23
C PHE A 68 -29.50 12.60 -9.84
N TYR A 69 -28.43 13.38 -9.61
CA TYR A 69 -27.10 13.07 -10.13
C TYR A 69 -26.32 12.04 -9.31
N SER A 70 -26.88 11.50 -8.20
CA SER A 70 -26.21 10.44 -7.44
C SER A 70 -26.07 9.13 -8.23
N ALA A 71 -26.94 8.93 -9.22
CA ALA A 71 -26.91 7.81 -10.16
C ALA A 71 -26.08 8.11 -11.43
N ASP A 72 -25.73 9.36 -11.69
CA ASP A 72 -24.98 9.77 -12.89
C ASP A 72 -23.50 9.41 -12.77
N SER A 73 -22.93 8.78 -13.79
CA SER A 73 -21.53 8.33 -13.73
C SER A 73 -20.51 9.47 -13.81
N HIS A 74 -20.86 10.58 -14.45
CA HIS A 74 -19.97 11.71 -14.68
C HIS A 74 -20.00 12.71 -13.53
N LEU A 75 -21.18 13.05 -13.01
CA LEU A 75 -21.35 14.09 -11.99
C LEU A 75 -21.27 13.57 -10.56
N LYS A 76 -21.59 12.29 -10.32
CA LYS A 76 -21.49 11.64 -8.99
C LYS A 76 -20.15 11.89 -8.27
N PRO A 77 -18.98 11.85 -8.92
CA PRO A 77 -17.71 12.12 -8.26
C PRO A 77 -17.57 13.55 -7.69
N TYR A 78 -18.32 14.53 -8.22
CA TYR A 78 -18.21 15.94 -7.82
C TYR A 78 -19.22 16.35 -6.74
N LEU A 79 -20.34 15.64 -6.59
CA LEU A 79 -21.36 15.96 -5.59
C LEU A 79 -20.79 16.06 -4.16
N PRO A 80 -19.90 15.16 -3.69
CA PRO A 80 -19.36 15.23 -2.34
C PRO A 80 -18.55 16.49 -2.04
N ILE A 81 -18.17 17.30 -3.04
CA ILE A 81 -17.40 18.54 -2.83
C ILE A 81 -18.19 19.55 -2.00
N ILE A 82 -19.51 19.68 -2.27
CA ILE A 82 -20.38 20.64 -1.58
C ILE A 82 -21.57 20.01 -0.86
N ARG A 83 -21.89 18.72 -1.07
CA ARG A 83 -23.10 18.07 -0.53
C ARG A 83 -23.23 18.13 0.99
N ASP A 84 -22.13 18.22 1.73
CA ASP A 84 -22.12 18.32 3.19
C ASP A 84 -22.19 19.76 3.72
N LYS A 85 -22.22 20.76 2.83
CA LYS A 85 -22.20 22.18 3.19
C LYS A 85 -23.61 22.73 3.38
N LYS A 86 -23.74 23.69 4.29
CA LYS A 86 -25.02 24.34 4.62
C LYS A 86 -25.58 25.20 3.47
N ARG A 87 -24.69 25.78 2.66
CA ARG A 87 -25.01 26.68 1.54
C ARG A 87 -24.22 26.27 0.32
N TYR A 88 -24.80 26.40 -0.86
CA TYR A 88 -24.17 26.06 -2.13
C TYR A 88 -23.79 27.31 -2.92
N PRO A 89 -22.64 27.30 -3.62
CA PRO A 89 -22.23 28.41 -4.46
C PRO A 89 -23.14 28.52 -5.68
N VAL A 90 -23.55 29.73 -6.02
CA VAL A 90 -24.35 30.03 -7.21
C VAL A 90 -23.86 31.31 -7.86
N ILE A 91 -24.05 31.40 -9.18
CA ILE A 91 -23.84 32.61 -9.97
C ILE A 91 -25.17 33.00 -10.58
N ARG A 92 -25.59 34.25 -10.37
CA ARG A 92 -26.82 34.82 -10.95
C ARG A 92 -26.51 36.03 -11.83
N ASP A 93 -27.37 36.27 -12.81
CA ASP A 93 -27.35 37.46 -13.66
C ASP A 93 -28.14 38.62 -13.02
N SER A 94 -28.24 39.76 -13.72
CA SER A 94 -28.96 40.95 -13.22
C SER A 94 -30.48 40.80 -13.20
N ASN A 95 -31.02 39.79 -13.90
CA ASN A 95 -32.43 39.40 -13.84
C ASN A 95 -32.71 38.35 -12.76
N ASP A 96 -31.72 38.07 -11.89
CA ASP A 96 -31.77 37.04 -10.85
C ASP A 96 -31.87 35.60 -11.40
N VAL A 97 -31.54 35.39 -12.67
CA VAL A 97 -31.51 34.06 -13.31
C VAL A 97 -30.22 33.35 -12.95
N LEU A 98 -30.30 32.10 -12.50
CA LEU A 98 -29.14 31.31 -12.09
C LEU A 98 -28.37 30.77 -13.29
N CYS A 99 -27.16 31.32 -13.50
CA CYS A 99 -26.20 30.94 -14.53
C CYS A 99 -25.58 29.56 -14.28
N SER A 100 -25.00 29.35 -13.09
CA SER A 100 -24.35 28.09 -12.72
C SER A 100 -24.42 27.83 -11.21
N MET A 101 -24.26 26.55 -10.84
CA MET A 101 -24.07 26.09 -9.46
C MET A 101 -22.72 25.37 -9.35
N PRO A 102 -21.61 26.12 -9.19
CA PRO A 102 -20.28 25.52 -9.07
C PRO A 102 -20.15 24.65 -7.82
N PRO A 103 -19.38 23.55 -7.84
CA PRO A 103 -18.62 23.00 -8.96
C PRO A 103 -19.38 21.96 -9.79
N ILE A 104 -20.72 21.90 -9.67
CA ILE A 104 -21.52 20.77 -10.15
C ILE A 104 -21.93 20.94 -11.61
N ILE A 105 -22.75 21.94 -11.92
CA ILE A 105 -23.39 22.06 -13.24
C ILE A 105 -23.82 23.49 -13.56
N ASN A 106 -23.85 23.81 -14.86
CA ASN A 106 -24.34 25.08 -15.40
C ASN A 106 -25.84 24.99 -15.74
N GLY A 107 -26.51 26.13 -15.89
CA GLY A 107 -27.91 26.21 -16.27
C GLY A 107 -28.13 26.08 -17.79
N GLU A 108 -29.26 25.48 -18.20
CA GLU A 108 -29.61 25.26 -19.60
C GLU A 108 -29.82 26.58 -20.37
N HIS A 109 -30.33 27.63 -19.72
CA HIS A 109 -30.60 28.94 -20.36
C HIS A 109 -29.33 29.61 -20.93
N SER A 110 -28.18 29.40 -20.28
CA SER A 110 -26.88 29.98 -20.65
C SER A 110 -26.00 29.04 -21.49
N LYS A 111 -26.59 27.96 -22.00
CA LYS A 111 -25.89 26.90 -22.70
C LYS A 111 -25.23 27.39 -23.98
N ILE A 112 -23.97 27.03 -24.14
CA ILE A 112 -23.23 27.33 -25.36
C ILE A 112 -23.59 26.35 -26.47
N THR A 113 -23.84 26.91 -27.65
CA THR A 113 -24.18 26.17 -28.87
C THR A 113 -23.18 26.50 -29.97
N LEU A 114 -23.32 25.84 -31.14
CA LEU A 114 -22.50 26.16 -32.31
C LEU A 114 -22.78 27.56 -32.88
N ASN A 115 -23.88 28.19 -32.48
CA ASN A 115 -24.30 29.51 -32.94
C ASN A 115 -23.89 30.64 -31.99
N THR A 116 -23.39 30.30 -30.79
CA THR A 116 -22.94 31.27 -29.78
C THR A 116 -21.82 32.14 -30.34
N LYS A 117 -21.95 33.46 -30.18
CA LYS A 117 -20.99 34.45 -30.69
C LYS A 117 -20.10 35.01 -29.60
N ASN A 118 -20.71 35.34 -28.46
CA ASN A 118 -20.05 35.93 -27.32
C ASN A 118 -20.08 34.93 -26.15
N VAL A 119 -18.94 34.72 -25.50
CA VAL A 119 -18.80 33.72 -24.43
C VAL A 119 -18.34 34.42 -23.16
N PHE A 120 -19.14 34.28 -22.10
CA PHE A 120 -18.74 34.65 -20.74
C PHE A 120 -18.14 33.43 -20.06
N ILE A 121 -17.02 33.62 -19.35
CA ILE A 121 -16.27 32.55 -18.71
C ILE A 121 -16.05 32.94 -17.25
N GLU A 122 -16.54 32.13 -16.33
CA GLU A 122 -16.20 32.24 -14.92
C GLU A 122 -15.22 31.14 -14.49
N ALA A 123 -14.43 31.44 -13.47
CA ALA A 123 -13.65 30.47 -12.72
C ALA A 123 -13.87 30.71 -11.22
N THR A 124 -14.55 29.78 -10.55
CA THR A 124 -14.72 29.79 -9.10
C THR A 124 -13.71 28.86 -8.46
N ALA A 125 -13.13 29.24 -7.31
CA ALA A 125 -12.03 28.47 -6.75
C ALA A 125 -11.86 28.64 -5.24
N THR A 126 -11.22 27.64 -4.63
CA THR A 126 -10.62 27.74 -3.29
C THR A 126 -9.15 28.19 -3.35
N ASP A 127 -8.51 28.08 -4.53
CA ASP A 127 -7.15 28.52 -4.82
C ASP A 127 -7.18 29.55 -5.96
N LEU A 128 -6.99 30.83 -5.61
CA LEU A 128 -7.05 31.95 -6.56
C LEU A 128 -5.96 31.85 -7.64
N GLN A 129 -4.74 31.46 -7.28
CA GLN A 129 -3.64 31.37 -8.25
C GLN A 129 -3.94 30.32 -9.32
N LYS A 130 -4.49 29.17 -8.93
CA LYS A 130 -4.92 28.15 -9.90
C LYS A 130 -6.09 28.63 -10.74
N ALA A 131 -7.03 29.39 -10.17
CA ALA A 131 -8.13 29.97 -10.94
C ALA A 131 -7.61 30.91 -12.03
N THR A 132 -6.67 31.79 -11.68
CA THR A 132 -6.02 32.70 -12.64
C THR A 132 -5.29 31.92 -13.72
N VAL A 133 -4.48 30.92 -13.37
CA VAL A 133 -3.76 30.07 -14.32
C VAL A 133 -4.72 29.38 -15.30
N VAL A 134 -5.80 28.80 -14.77
CA VAL A 134 -6.79 28.08 -15.56
C VAL A 134 -7.55 29.03 -16.48
N LEU A 135 -7.96 30.20 -15.98
CA LEU A 135 -8.63 31.21 -16.77
C LEU A 135 -7.71 31.73 -17.88
N ASP A 136 -6.50 32.17 -17.54
CA ASP A 136 -5.50 32.69 -18.48
C ASP A 136 -5.17 31.64 -19.56
N THR A 137 -4.98 30.37 -19.18
CA THR A 137 -4.76 29.27 -20.13
C THR A 137 -5.96 29.11 -21.07
N PHE A 138 -7.18 29.08 -20.53
CA PHE A 138 -8.38 28.84 -21.32
C PHE A 138 -8.64 29.99 -22.31
N VAL A 139 -8.59 31.24 -21.85
CA VAL A 139 -8.82 32.41 -22.71
C VAL A 139 -7.73 32.58 -23.76
N THR A 140 -6.46 32.38 -23.42
CA THR A 140 -5.35 32.51 -24.38
C THR A 140 -5.46 31.48 -25.50
N MET A 141 -5.84 30.24 -25.20
CA MET A 141 -6.03 29.18 -26.20
C MET A 141 -7.15 29.50 -27.20
N PHE A 142 -8.31 29.97 -26.73
CA PHE A 142 -9.48 30.19 -27.57
C PHE A 142 -9.55 31.58 -28.22
N SER A 143 -8.82 32.56 -27.69
CA SER A 143 -8.82 33.94 -28.21
C SER A 143 -8.39 34.07 -29.68
N GLN A 144 -7.65 33.10 -30.22
CA GLN A 144 -7.28 33.05 -31.64
C GLN A 144 -8.50 32.94 -32.57
N TYR A 145 -9.63 32.43 -32.09
CA TYR A 145 -10.86 32.24 -32.86
C TYR A 145 -11.83 33.42 -32.74
N CYS A 146 -11.48 34.45 -31.97
CA CYS A 146 -12.28 35.66 -31.88
C CYS A 146 -12.23 36.45 -33.19
N LYS A 147 -13.28 37.26 -33.47
CA LYS A 147 -13.33 38.13 -34.64
C LYS A 147 -12.11 39.05 -34.76
N LYS A 148 -11.62 39.55 -33.63
CA LYS A 148 -10.28 40.15 -33.49
C LYS A 148 -9.40 39.10 -32.79
N PRO A 149 -8.52 38.40 -33.53
CA PRO A 149 -7.70 37.34 -32.95
C PRO A 149 -6.85 37.84 -31.77
N PHE A 150 -6.70 37.01 -30.74
CA PHE A 150 -5.92 37.29 -29.53
C PHE A 150 -6.39 38.53 -28.76
N SER A 151 -7.69 38.84 -28.85
CA SER A 151 -8.33 39.91 -28.09
C SER A 151 -9.32 39.29 -27.11
N ILE A 152 -9.22 39.68 -25.85
CA ILE A 152 -10.10 39.23 -24.76
C ILE A 152 -10.65 40.49 -24.07
N GLU A 153 -11.94 40.49 -23.79
CA GLU A 153 -12.57 41.56 -23.02
C GLU A 153 -12.39 41.30 -21.53
N PRO A 154 -11.75 42.22 -20.77
CA PRO A 154 -11.54 42.03 -19.34
C PRO A 154 -12.82 42.27 -18.54
N VAL A 155 -12.99 41.49 -17.47
CA VAL A 155 -14.13 41.57 -16.55
C VAL A 155 -13.64 42.07 -15.19
N GLU A 156 -14.32 43.09 -14.64
CA GLU A 156 -14.08 43.58 -13.27
C GLU A 156 -14.75 42.65 -12.26
N VAL A 157 -13.94 42.05 -11.38
CA VAL A 157 -14.40 41.26 -10.24
C VAL A 157 -14.32 42.13 -9.00
N ILE A 158 -15.47 42.31 -8.34
CA ILE A 158 -15.61 43.11 -7.12
C ILE A 158 -15.78 42.18 -5.93
N TYR A 159 -14.84 42.25 -4.99
CA TYR A 159 -14.89 41.48 -3.75
C TYR A 159 -15.66 42.27 -2.68
N GLU A 160 -16.87 41.84 -2.33
CA GLU A 160 -17.73 42.58 -1.38
C GLU A 160 -17.13 42.71 0.02
N HIS A 161 -16.33 41.74 0.46
CA HIS A 161 -15.77 41.71 1.82
C HIS A 161 -14.75 42.84 2.09
N ASP A 162 -13.90 43.15 1.12
CA ASP A 162 -12.80 44.12 1.27
C ASP A 162 -12.93 45.31 0.29
N GLY A 163 -13.94 45.30 -0.59
CA GLY A 163 -14.16 46.34 -1.60
C GLY A 163 -13.14 46.32 -2.74
N ARG A 164 -12.26 45.31 -2.80
CA ARG A 164 -11.21 45.21 -3.81
C ARG A 164 -11.83 44.98 -5.19
N LYS A 165 -11.25 45.63 -6.20
CA LYS A 165 -11.63 45.50 -7.60
C LYS A 165 -10.44 45.04 -8.40
N GLU A 166 -10.59 43.95 -9.14
CA GLU A 166 -9.54 43.37 -9.96
C GLU A 166 -10.06 43.07 -11.36
N LEU A 167 -9.22 43.29 -12.38
CA LEU A 167 -9.55 42.95 -13.76
C LEU A 167 -8.97 41.57 -14.09
N TYR A 168 -9.81 40.72 -14.67
CA TYR A 168 -9.43 39.40 -15.15
C TYR A 168 -9.79 39.23 -16.64
N PRO A 169 -9.04 38.44 -17.42
CA PRO A 169 -7.81 37.71 -17.04
C PRO A 169 -6.62 38.65 -16.80
N VAL A 170 -5.60 38.19 -16.05
CA VAL A 170 -4.44 39.02 -15.70
C VAL A 170 -3.44 39.08 -16.85
N LEU A 171 -3.20 37.93 -17.51
CA LEU A 171 -2.32 37.80 -18.68
C LEU A 171 -0.92 38.43 -18.49
N SER A 172 -0.36 38.30 -17.29
CA SER A 172 0.93 38.91 -16.96
C SER A 172 2.09 38.27 -17.74
N TYR A 173 2.87 39.08 -18.43
CA TYR A 173 4.17 38.68 -18.95
C TYR A 173 5.22 38.85 -17.85
N ARG A 174 5.95 37.77 -17.55
CA ARG A 174 7.03 37.79 -16.55
C ARG A 174 8.36 37.86 -17.26
N GLU A 175 9.34 38.51 -16.63
CA GLU A 175 10.69 38.60 -17.17
C GLU A 175 11.67 37.91 -16.24
N ILE A 176 12.54 37.08 -16.80
CA ILE A 176 13.66 36.46 -16.08
C ILE A 176 14.94 36.72 -16.86
N VAL A 177 16.01 37.05 -16.13
CA VAL A 177 17.34 37.25 -16.71
C VAL A 177 18.17 36.03 -16.38
N VAL A 178 18.72 35.37 -17.41
CA VAL A 178 19.50 34.13 -17.25
C VAL A 178 20.89 34.30 -17.82
N ARG A 179 21.86 33.56 -17.25
CA ARG A 179 23.23 33.52 -17.74
C ARG A 179 23.46 32.33 -18.66
N VAL A 180 24.04 32.61 -19.83
CA VAL A 180 24.33 31.59 -20.86
C VAL A 180 25.34 30.56 -20.32
N SER A 181 26.38 31.03 -19.64
CA SER A 181 27.39 30.17 -18.99
C SER A 181 26.81 29.20 -17.97
N GLU A 182 25.80 29.60 -17.19
CA GLU A 182 25.17 28.72 -16.20
C GLU A 182 24.31 27.66 -16.85
N ILE A 183 23.54 28.01 -17.88
CA ILE A 183 22.75 27.03 -18.66
C ILE A 183 23.68 26.03 -19.34
N ASN A 184 24.77 26.52 -19.94
CA ASN A 184 25.80 25.67 -20.55
C ASN A 184 26.41 24.69 -19.53
N THR A 185 26.74 25.17 -18.34
CA THR A 185 27.32 24.35 -17.27
C THR A 185 26.33 23.32 -16.72
N LYS A 186 25.05 23.69 -16.54
CA LYS A 186 24.02 22.80 -15.99
C LYS A 186 23.70 21.62 -16.91
N ILE A 187 23.65 21.85 -18.21
CA ILE A 187 23.23 20.83 -19.19
C ILE A 187 24.41 20.19 -19.92
N GLY A 188 25.56 20.87 -19.98
CA GLY A 188 26.71 20.44 -20.77
C GLY A 188 26.66 20.90 -22.22
N PHE A 189 26.16 22.12 -22.45
CA PHE A 189 26.12 22.75 -23.77
C PHE A 189 27.37 23.58 -24.07
N GLU A 190 27.62 23.80 -25.36
CA GLU A 190 28.59 24.75 -25.88
C GLU A 190 27.84 25.70 -26.85
N LEU A 191 26.88 26.46 -26.31
CA LEU A 191 26.04 27.40 -27.06
C LEU A 191 26.41 28.85 -26.76
N ASP A 192 26.36 29.69 -27.79
CA ASP A 192 26.45 31.15 -27.64
C ASP A 192 25.07 31.77 -27.32
N ALA A 193 25.07 33.04 -26.90
CA ALA A 193 23.84 33.75 -26.54
C ALA A 193 22.80 33.80 -27.69
N PRO A 194 23.18 34.11 -28.96
CA PRO A 194 22.24 34.14 -30.07
C PRO A 194 21.61 32.78 -30.38
N ALA A 195 22.39 31.68 -30.39
CA ALA A 195 21.85 30.35 -30.63
C ALA A 195 20.88 29.95 -29.51
N MET A 196 21.25 30.19 -28.25
CA MET A 196 20.39 29.90 -27.10
C MET A 196 19.09 30.71 -27.13
N ALA A 197 19.15 32.00 -27.49
CA ALA A 197 17.95 32.83 -27.64
C ALA A 197 17.02 32.33 -28.75
N SER A 198 17.59 31.85 -29.87
CA SER A 198 16.82 31.24 -30.96
C SER A 198 16.10 29.96 -30.51
N LEU A 199 16.77 29.12 -29.71
CA LEU A 199 16.19 27.90 -29.15
C LEU A 199 15.04 28.20 -28.20
N LEU A 200 15.22 29.14 -27.27
CA LEU A 200 14.15 29.58 -26.35
C LEU A 200 12.94 30.14 -27.10
N THR A 201 13.19 30.93 -28.16
CA THR A 201 12.11 31.50 -28.98
C THR A 201 11.27 30.41 -29.66
N ARG A 202 11.89 29.30 -30.08
CA ARG A 202 11.17 28.12 -30.62
C ARG A 202 10.26 27.44 -29.57
N MET A 203 10.56 27.60 -28.29
CA MET A 203 9.74 27.13 -27.16
C MET A 203 8.70 28.14 -26.69
N SER A 204 8.43 29.17 -27.50
CA SER A 204 7.52 30.27 -27.17
C SER A 204 8.01 31.17 -26.02
N LEU A 205 9.32 31.14 -25.72
CA LEU A 205 9.96 32.05 -24.78
C LEU A 205 10.76 33.08 -25.55
N LYS A 206 10.21 34.29 -25.69
CA LYS A 206 10.91 35.36 -26.40
C LYS A 206 12.16 35.72 -25.61
N ALA A 207 13.33 35.47 -26.19
CA ALA A 207 14.62 35.75 -25.56
C ALA A 207 15.36 36.84 -26.34
N GLU A 208 15.84 37.85 -25.61
CA GLU A 208 16.60 38.97 -26.14
C GLU A 208 18.02 38.95 -25.55
N VAL A 209 19.03 39.10 -26.41
CA VAL A 209 20.44 39.13 -25.99
C VAL A 209 20.74 40.50 -25.39
N ILE A 210 21.09 40.55 -24.10
CA ILE A 210 21.57 41.78 -23.45
C ILE A 210 23.07 41.96 -23.74
N ASN A 211 23.84 40.89 -23.56
CA ASN A 211 25.29 40.82 -23.80
C ASN A 211 25.71 39.37 -24.07
N GLU A 212 27.00 39.13 -24.30
CA GLU A 212 27.55 37.80 -24.64
C GLU A 212 27.22 36.68 -23.65
N ASN A 213 26.95 36.99 -22.38
CA ASN A 213 26.67 35.99 -21.34
C ASN A 213 25.26 36.12 -20.73
N THR A 214 24.41 37.03 -21.19
CA THR A 214 23.13 37.35 -20.52
C THR A 214 21.98 37.44 -21.50
N LEU A 215 20.92 36.69 -21.21
CA LEU A 215 19.66 36.71 -21.95
C LEU A 215 18.52 37.24 -21.08
N LYS A 216 17.69 38.12 -21.63
CA LYS A 216 16.40 38.51 -21.06
C LYS A 216 15.33 37.62 -21.67
N VAL A 217 14.68 36.79 -20.86
CA VAL A 217 13.63 35.89 -21.31
C VAL A 217 12.29 36.40 -20.84
N THR A 218 11.39 36.63 -21.80
CA THR A 218 10.02 37.06 -21.56
C THR A 218 9.11 35.83 -21.58
N ILE A 219 8.55 35.53 -20.41
CA ILE A 219 7.68 34.38 -20.17
C ILE A 219 6.24 34.81 -20.45
N PRO A 220 5.57 34.23 -21.47
CA PRO A 220 4.17 34.52 -21.76
C PRO A 220 3.24 33.95 -20.68
N PRO A 221 2.01 34.49 -20.55
CA PRO A 221 1.01 33.95 -19.63
C PRO A 221 0.59 32.51 -19.96
N THR A 222 0.94 31.97 -21.14
CA THR A 222 0.72 30.56 -21.48
C THR A 222 1.69 29.60 -20.80
N ARG A 223 2.79 30.10 -20.22
CA ARG A 223 3.88 29.30 -19.60
C ARG A 223 3.95 29.53 -18.10
N HIS A 224 2.99 28.96 -17.39
CA HIS A 224 2.92 29.01 -15.93
C HIS A 224 3.87 28.02 -15.23
N ASP A 225 4.41 27.06 -15.97
CA ASP A 225 5.40 26.07 -15.53
C ASP A 225 6.77 26.67 -15.23
N ILE A 226 7.11 27.82 -15.84
CA ILE A 226 8.40 28.48 -15.62
C ILE A 226 8.36 29.26 -14.32
N LEU A 227 9.10 28.78 -13.33
CA LEU A 227 9.20 29.34 -11.99
C LEU A 227 10.66 29.67 -11.61
N HIS A 228 11.62 29.02 -12.28
CA HIS A 228 13.04 29.14 -12.01
C HIS A 228 13.86 29.16 -13.31
N GLU A 229 15.11 29.62 -13.23
CA GLU A 229 16.07 29.59 -14.36
C GLU A 229 16.34 28.18 -14.88
N CYS A 230 16.08 27.15 -14.05
CA CYS A 230 16.21 25.75 -14.43
C CYS A 230 15.17 25.33 -15.46
N ASP A 231 13.95 25.90 -15.42
CA ASP A 231 12.90 25.61 -16.39
C ASP A 231 13.23 26.24 -17.75
N VAL A 232 13.89 27.41 -17.73
CA VAL A 232 14.46 28.02 -18.94
C VAL A 232 15.56 27.12 -19.51
N ALA A 233 16.44 26.58 -18.66
CA ALA A 233 17.46 25.65 -19.09
C ALA A 233 16.86 24.37 -19.71
N GLU A 234 15.82 23.80 -19.09
CA GLU A 234 15.08 22.65 -19.63
C GLU A 234 14.58 22.93 -21.06
N ASP A 235 13.96 24.10 -21.29
CA ASP A 235 13.47 24.49 -22.61
C ASP A 235 14.59 24.60 -23.66
N VAL A 236 15.78 25.09 -23.28
CA VAL A 236 16.97 25.03 -24.15
C VAL A 236 17.32 23.57 -24.45
N GLY A 237 17.32 22.71 -23.43
CA GLY A 237 17.41 21.24 -23.51
C GLY A 237 16.54 20.63 -24.59
N VAL A 238 15.24 20.85 -24.47
CA VAL A 238 14.21 20.32 -25.36
C VAL A 238 14.35 20.87 -26.78
N ALA A 239 14.56 22.18 -26.92
CA ALA A 239 14.68 22.83 -28.22
C ALA A 239 15.94 22.41 -29.00
N TYR A 240 17.04 22.18 -28.28
CA TYR A 240 18.29 21.65 -28.82
C TYR A 240 18.11 20.18 -29.24
N GLY A 241 17.41 19.41 -28.41
CA GLY A 241 17.15 17.98 -28.55
C GLY A 241 18.20 17.17 -27.78
N PHE A 242 17.79 16.56 -26.66
CA PHE A 242 18.70 15.83 -25.75
C PHE A 242 19.56 14.78 -26.43
N ASN A 243 19.07 14.10 -27.49
CA ASN A 243 19.84 13.09 -28.22
C ASN A 243 21.06 13.63 -28.98
N ARG A 244 21.18 14.96 -29.11
CA ARG A 244 22.36 15.61 -29.70
C ARG A 244 23.43 15.95 -28.68
N LEU A 245 23.13 15.84 -27.38
CA LEU A 245 24.11 16.06 -26.34
C LEU A 245 25.20 14.99 -26.41
N THR A 246 26.45 15.43 -26.30
CA THR A 246 27.58 14.50 -26.21
C THR A 246 27.57 13.88 -24.81
N HIS A 247 27.49 12.55 -24.74
CA HIS A 247 27.54 11.84 -23.46
C HIS A 247 28.94 12.02 -22.83
N ARG A 248 28.98 12.50 -21.59
CA ARG A 248 30.22 12.66 -20.81
C ARG A 248 30.07 11.89 -19.50
N LEU A 249 31.16 11.26 -19.06
CA LEU A 249 31.21 10.68 -17.72
C LEU A 249 31.52 11.82 -16.72
N PRO A 250 30.93 11.80 -15.52
CA PRO A 250 31.27 12.76 -14.48
C PRO A 250 32.74 12.58 -14.07
N GLU A 251 33.47 13.69 -13.93
CA GLU A 251 34.91 13.70 -13.59
C GLU A 251 35.18 13.47 -12.09
N SER A 252 34.21 12.92 -11.36
CA SER A 252 34.33 12.61 -9.94
C SER A 252 34.71 11.16 -9.72
N ASN A 253 35.86 10.92 -9.09
CA ASN A 253 36.26 9.59 -8.65
C ASN A 253 35.67 9.28 -7.28
N THR A 254 35.04 8.11 -7.13
CA THR A 254 34.47 7.65 -5.87
C THR A 254 34.89 6.20 -5.59
N VAL A 255 35.17 5.88 -4.32
CA VAL A 255 35.39 4.49 -3.88
C VAL A 255 34.07 3.96 -3.32
N ALA A 256 33.60 2.84 -3.85
CA ALA A 256 32.36 2.22 -3.39
C ALA A 256 32.60 1.37 -2.13
N GLU A 257 31.66 1.41 -1.20
CA GLU A 257 31.62 0.52 -0.04
C GLU A 257 30.28 -0.24 -0.01
N ALA A 258 30.35 -1.55 0.27
CA ALA A 258 29.15 -2.36 0.40
C ALA A 258 28.55 -2.19 1.79
N PHE A 259 27.23 -2.01 1.87
CA PHE A 259 26.55 -2.01 3.17
C PHE A 259 26.75 -3.36 3.87
N PRO A 260 27.34 -3.41 5.08
CA PRO A 260 27.79 -4.67 5.69
C PRO A 260 26.71 -5.74 5.80
N LEU A 261 25.48 -5.34 6.12
CA LEU A 261 24.34 -6.27 6.23
C LEU A 261 23.97 -6.91 4.89
N ASN A 262 24.02 -6.16 3.80
CA ASN A 262 23.75 -6.69 2.46
C ASN A 262 24.87 -7.61 2.01
N LYS A 263 26.13 -7.21 2.23
CA LYS A 263 27.30 -8.06 1.94
C LYS A 263 27.21 -9.40 2.67
N LEU A 264 26.88 -9.39 3.96
CA LEU A 264 26.67 -10.61 4.74
C LEU A 264 25.51 -11.45 4.18
N SER A 265 24.40 -10.80 3.83
CA SER A 265 23.23 -11.47 3.25
C SER A 265 23.57 -12.17 1.94
N ASP A 266 24.33 -11.53 1.06
CA ASP A 266 24.74 -12.11 -0.23
C ASP A 266 25.68 -13.31 -0.07
N LEU A 267 26.63 -13.22 0.87
CA LEU A 267 27.49 -14.35 1.22
C LEU A 267 26.67 -15.53 1.73
N LEU A 268 25.72 -15.29 2.63
CA LEU A 268 24.83 -16.33 3.14
C LEU A 268 23.94 -16.94 2.06
N ARG A 269 23.38 -16.13 1.13
CA ARG A 269 22.59 -16.65 0.01
C ARG A 269 23.39 -17.64 -0.84
N GLY A 270 24.63 -17.27 -1.20
CA GLY A 270 25.50 -18.14 -1.99
C GLY A 270 25.77 -19.47 -1.31
N GLU A 271 26.07 -19.45 -0.01
CA GLU A 271 26.34 -20.65 0.78
C GLU A 271 25.11 -21.53 1.01
N VAL A 272 23.95 -20.91 1.24
CA VAL A 272 22.68 -21.64 1.40
C VAL A 272 22.25 -22.30 0.10
N ALA A 273 22.42 -21.60 -1.03
CA ALA A 273 22.22 -22.17 -2.36
C ALA A 273 23.17 -23.35 -2.62
N ALA A 274 24.46 -23.21 -2.25
CA ALA A 274 25.44 -24.30 -2.36
C ALA A 274 25.08 -25.52 -1.49
N ALA A 275 24.37 -25.32 -0.37
CA ALA A 275 23.82 -26.40 0.47
C ALA A 275 22.56 -27.07 -0.13
N GLY A 276 22.14 -26.69 -1.34
CA GLY A 276 21.02 -27.28 -2.07
C GLY A 276 19.65 -26.76 -1.65
N TRP A 277 19.58 -25.56 -1.07
CA TRP A 277 18.32 -24.86 -0.80
C TRP A 277 18.01 -23.87 -1.92
N THR A 278 16.73 -23.71 -2.24
CA THR A 278 16.27 -22.78 -3.28
C THR A 278 15.73 -21.50 -2.64
N GLU A 279 16.22 -20.35 -3.09
CA GLU A 279 15.73 -19.06 -2.59
C GLU A 279 14.32 -18.79 -3.13
N ALA A 280 13.44 -18.30 -2.26
CA ALA A 280 12.11 -17.81 -2.61
C ALA A 280 12.05 -16.29 -2.43
N LEU A 281 11.29 -15.63 -3.30
CA LEU A 281 11.01 -14.20 -3.21
C LEU A 281 9.51 -13.99 -2.99
N ASN A 282 9.13 -13.66 -1.76
CA ASN A 282 7.74 -13.46 -1.40
C ASN A 282 7.39 -11.97 -1.26
N PHE A 283 6.10 -11.66 -1.39
CA PHE A 283 5.61 -10.30 -1.17
C PHE A 283 5.87 -9.84 0.28
N ALA A 284 6.25 -8.57 0.42
CA ALA A 284 6.40 -7.93 1.74
C ALA A 284 5.05 -7.62 2.39
N LEU A 285 3.96 -7.59 1.62
CA LEU A 285 2.61 -7.35 2.09
C LEU A 285 1.82 -8.67 2.14
N CYS A 286 1.00 -8.83 3.17
CA CYS A 286 0.17 -10.01 3.38
C CYS A 286 -1.16 -9.67 4.05
N SER A 287 -2.04 -10.68 4.14
CA SER A 287 -3.28 -10.55 4.89
C SER A 287 -3.03 -10.62 6.39
N ARG A 288 -3.91 -10.05 7.20
CA ARG A 288 -3.83 -10.16 8.67
C ARG A 288 -3.84 -11.62 9.11
N GLU A 289 -4.62 -12.46 8.45
CA GLU A 289 -4.75 -13.89 8.76
C GLU A 289 -3.44 -14.66 8.55
N ASP A 290 -2.65 -14.28 7.54
CA ASP A 290 -1.41 -14.99 7.19
C ASP A 290 -0.37 -14.93 8.31
N ILE A 291 -0.26 -13.79 8.99
CA ILE A 291 0.70 -13.60 10.08
C ILE A 291 0.12 -13.93 11.45
N SER A 292 -1.20 -14.06 11.58
CA SER A 292 -1.88 -14.28 12.87
C SER A 292 -2.62 -15.61 12.92
N THR A 293 -3.89 -15.65 12.53
CA THR A 293 -4.79 -16.82 12.64
C THR A 293 -4.19 -18.09 12.05
N ARG A 294 -3.57 -18.01 10.86
CA ARG A 294 -2.98 -19.19 10.17
C ARG A 294 -1.70 -19.69 10.84
N LEU A 295 -0.99 -18.81 11.56
CA LEU A 295 0.13 -19.18 12.41
C LEU A 295 -0.28 -19.45 13.86
N ARG A 296 -1.57 -19.33 14.20
CA ARG A 296 -2.08 -19.46 15.58
C ARG A 296 -1.42 -18.49 16.57
N ASP A 297 -1.03 -17.30 16.10
CA ASP A 297 -0.41 -16.24 16.90
C ASP A 297 -1.21 -14.92 16.76
N GLU A 298 -2.22 -14.72 17.62
CA GLU A 298 -3.02 -13.50 17.60
C GLU A 298 -2.22 -12.25 17.98
N THR A 299 -1.18 -12.41 18.82
CA THR A 299 -0.30 -11.32 19.26
C THR A 299 0.59 -10.77 18.14
N ALA A 300 0.70 -11.51 17.02
CA ALA A 300 1.45 -11.06 15.87
C ALA A 300 0.92 -9.75 15.26
N LEU A 301 -0.37 -9.45 15.42
CA LEU A 301 -0.98 -8.22 14.91
C LEU A 301 -0.55 -6.98 15.71
N ASP A 302 -0.30 -7.13 17.01
CA ASP A 302 0.09 -6.01 17.86
C ASP A 302 1.40 -5.37 17.39
N ARG A 303 2.33 -6.23 16.95
CA ARG A 303 3.65 -5.86 16.40
C ARG A 303 3.66 -5.57 14.89
N ALA A 304 2.56 -5.83 14.17
CA ALA A 304 2.50 -5.67 12.72
C ALA A 304 2.10 -4.24 12.30
N VAL A 305 2.65 -3.77 11.17
CA VAL A 305 2.27 -2.49 10.56
C VAL A 305 1.05 -2.69 9.65
N HIS A 306 0.02 -1.86 9.82
CA HIS A 306 -1.23 -1.95 9.08
C HIS A 306 -1.33 -0.91 7.97
N ILE A 307 -1.86 -1.33 6.83
CA ILE A 307 -2.17 -0.44 5.71
C ILE A 307 -3.61 0.08 5.91
N SER A 308 -3.79 1.40 5.86
CA SER A 308 -5.10 2.05 6.13
C SER A 308 -6.16 1.67 5.11
N ASN A 309 -5.86 1.82 3.81
CA ASN A 309 -6.82 1.63 2.70
C ASN A 309 -6.28 0.60 1.69
N PRO A 310 -6.18 -0.68 2.07
CA PRO A 310 -5.65 -1.71 1.19
C PRO A 310 -6.63 -2.02 0.06
N LYS A 311 -6.13 -2.10 -1.18
CA LYS A 311 -6.96 -2.44 -2.35
C LYS A 311 -7.47 -3.88 -2.32
N THR A 312 -6.72 -4.79 -1.73
CA THR A 312 -7.04 -6.21 -1.61
C THR A 312 -6.80 -6.69 -0.19
N LEU A 313 -7.46 -7.79 0.19
CA LEU A 313 -7.27 -8.42 1.50
C LEU A 313 -5.84 -8.94 1.68
N GLU A 314 -5.12 -9.20 0.60
CA GLU A 314 -3.73 -9.67 0.64
C GLU A 314 -2.73 -8.57 0.98
N PHE A 315 -3.14 -7.29 1.02
CA PHE A 315 -2.26 -6.16 1.31
C PHE A 315 -2.66 -5.40 2.57
N GLN A 316 -3.19 -6.09 3.58
CA GLN A 316 -3.67 -5.45 4.81
C GLN A 316 -2.55 -5.07 5.79
N VAL A 317 -1.46 -5.83 5.79
CA VAL A 317 -0.33 -5.66 6.73
C VAL A 317 1.00 -5.91 6.03
N ALA A 318 2.05 -5.29 6.55
CA ALA A 318 3.41 -5.66 6.24
C ALA A 318 3.78 -6.95 6.98
N ARG A 319 4.58 -7.83 6.35
CA ARG A 319 4.97 -9.11 6.92
C ARG A 319 5.84 -8.92 8.18
N SER A 320 5.49 -9.61 9.26
CA SER A 320 6.27 -9.68 10.51
C SER A 320 7.11 -10.96 10.63
N SER A 321 6.96 -11.88 9.66
CA SER A 321 7.67 -13.15 9.54
C SER A 321 7.76 -13.54 8.07
N LEU A 322 8.83 -14.25 7.68
CA LEU A 322 9.00 -14.80 6.33
C LEU A 322 8.27 -16.15 6.15
N LEU A 323 7.95 -16.83 7.26
CA LEU A 323 7.35 -18.16 7.23
C LEU A 323 6.02 -18.24 6.46
N PRO A 324 5.05 -17.31 6.60
CA PRO A 324 3.81 -17.36 5.82
C PRO A 324 4.04 -17.34 4.31
N GLY A 325 5.00 -16.53 3.85
CA GLY A 325 5.39 -16.46 2.45
C GLY A 325 5.89 -17.81 1.95
N LEU A 326 6.88 -18.38 2.63
CA LEU A 326 7.44 -19.70 2.32
C LEU A 326 6.38 -20.81 2.33
N MET A 327 5.46 -20.80 3.29
CA MET A 327 4.36 -21.78 3.36
C MET A 327 3.39 -21.65 2.18
N LYS A 328 3.10 -20.41 1.74
CA LYS A 328 2.33 -20.18 0.51
C LYS A 328 3.09 -20.67 -0.72
N THR A 329 4.40 -20.43 -0.81
CA THR A 329 5.24 -20.95 -1.91
C THR A 329 5.14 -22.47 -2.00
N ILE A 330 5.25 -23.17 -0.87
CA ILE A 330 5.08 -24.64 -0.82
C ILE A 330 3.66 -25.02 -1.26
N SER A 331 2.65 -24.30 -0.78
CA SER A 331 1.26 -24.60 -1.12
C SER A 331 0.96 -24.43 -2.61
N SER A 332 1.61 -23.49 -3.29
CA SER A 332 1.47 -23.28 -4.74
C SER A 332 2.31 -24.25 -5.57
N ASN A 333 3.28 -24.94 -4.96
CA ASN A 333 4.23 -25.83 -5.64
C ASN A 333 4.11 -27.28 -5.12
N ARG A 334 2.90 -27.72 -4.72
CA ARG A 334 2.70 -29.06 -4.15
C ARG A 334 2.99 -30.19 -5.15
N ASP A 335 2.89 -29.91 -6.44
CA ASP A 335 3.13 -30.88 -7.52
C ASP A 335 4.63 -31.05 -7.83
N MET A 336 5.50 -30.23 -7.24
CA MET A 336 6.95 -30.35 -7.44
C MET A 336 7.52 -31.59 -6.71
N PRO A 337 8.58 -32.21 -7.26
CA PRO A 337 9.24 -33.35 -6.64
C PRO A 337 9.73 -33.03 -5.22
N LEU A 338 9.49 -33.99 -4.30
CA LEU A 338 10.00 -33.92 -2.94
C LEU A 338 11.46 -34.42 -2.87
N PRO A 339 12.28 -33.90 -1.94
CA PRO A 339 11.97 -32.85 -0.96
C PRO A 339 12.08 -31.42 -1.52
N LEU A 340 11.21 -30.52 -1.05
CA LEU A 340 11.37 -29.08 -1.28
C LEU A 340 12.18 -28.46 -0.13
N LYS A 341 13.26 -27.77 -0.49
CA LYS A 341 14.14 -27.03 0.42
C LYS A 341 14.07 -25.56 0.03
N LEU A 342 13.28 -24.77 0.73
CA LEU A 342 13.12 -23.34 0.41
C LEU A 342 13.73 -22.48 1.50
N PHE A 343 14.33 -21.36 1.13
CA PHE A 343 14.77 -20.34 2.08
C PHE A 343 14.46 -18.94 1.56
N GLU A 344 14.40 -17.98 2.46
CA GLU A 344 14.29 -16.56 2.12
C GLU A 344 15.13 -15.76 3.11
N LEU A 345 15.94 -14.83 2.59
CA LEU A 345 16.78 -13.94 3.39
C LEU A 345 16.41 -12.50 3.05
N GLN A 346 15.48 -11.94 3.82
CA GLN A 346 14.84 -10.66 3.52
C GLN A 346 14.36 -9.93 4.79
N ASP A 347 13.96 -8.67 4.63
CA ASP A 347 13.44 -7.85 5.72
C ASP A 347 12.00 -8.21 6.08
N VAL A 348 11.73 -8.19 7.38
CA VAL A 348 10.39 -8.09 7.97
C VAL A 348 10.20 -6.73 8.61
N ILE A 349 8.95 -6.29 8.73
CA ILE A 349 8.60 -4.96 9.23
C ILE A 349 7.88 -5.12 10.56
N LEU A 350 8.41 -4.46 11.59
CA LEU A 350 7.88 -4.49 12.95
C LEU A 350 7.63 -3.07 13.43
N LYS A 351 6.55 -2.87 14.19
CA LYS A 351 6.35 -1.61 14.92
C LYS A 351 7.48 -1.39 15.91
N ASP A 352 7.98 -0.17 15.94
CA ASP A 352 9.02 0.26 16.87
C ASP A 352 8.78 1.73 17.26
N PRO A 353 8.27 2.00 18.47
CA PRO A 353 8.04 3.35 18.97
C PRO A 353 9.31 4.20 19.09
N THR A 354 10.50 3.58 19.06
CA THR A 354 11.79 4.29 19.16
C THR A 354 12.32 4.77 17.81
N SER A 355 11.75 4.27 16.70
CA SER A 355 12.06 4.76 15.36
C SER A 355 11.25 6.02 15.03
N ASP A 356 11.87 6.94 14.31
CA ASP A 356 11.28 8.15 13.74
C ASP A 356 10.01 7.89 12.91
N VAL A 357 9.97 6.79 12.16
CA VAL A 357 8.81 6.38 11.35
C VAL A 357 7.85 5.43 12.09
N GLY A 358 8.13 5.09 13.35
CA GLY A 358 7.32 4.21 14.19
C GLY A 358 7.38 2.72 13.81
N ALA A 359 8.29 2.34 12.92
CA ALA A 359 8.50 0.97 12.45
C ALA A 359 9.97 0.75 12.05
N ARG A 360 10.46 -0.48 12.18
CA ARG A 360 11.80 -0.87 11.77
C ARG A 360 11.80 -2.10 10.87
N ASN A 361 12.79 -2.15 9.99
CA ASN A 361 13.10 -3.33 9.19
C ASN A 361 14.08 -4.21 9.95
N GLU A 362 13.84 -5.52 9.94
CA GLU A 362 14.72 -6.52 10.55
C GLU A 362 15.03 -7.60 9.52
N ARG A 363 16.31 -7.75 9.16
CA ARG A 363 16.79 -8.77 8.22
C ARG A 363 16.68 -10.16 8.86
N ARG A 364 15.88 -11.03 8.27
CA ARG A 364 15.69 -12.41 8.75
C ARG A 364 16.07 -13.41 7.69
N LEU A 365 16.57 -14.56 8.15
CA LEU A 365 16.75 -15.77 7.35
C LEU A 365 15.71 -16.79 7.82
N ALA A 366 14.86 -17.25 6.92
CA ALA A 366 13.92 -18.33 7.17
C ALA A 366 14.15 -19.46 6.17
N ALA A 367 13.98 -20.69 6.61
CA ALA A 367 14.11 -21.87 5.76
C ALA A 367 13.02 -22.90 6.12
N VAL A 368 12.47 -23.56 5.11
CA VAL A 368 11.45 -24.60 5.27
C VAL A 368 11.84 -25.84 4.47
N TYR A 369 11.86 -26.98 5.17
CA TYR A 369 12.03 -28.29 4.58
C TYR A 369 10.67 -28.98 4.48
N TYR A 370 10.29 -29.41 3.29
CA TYR A 370 9.01 -30.09 3.04
C TYR A 370 9.23 -31.43 2.33
N ASN A 371 8.85 -32.52 2.99
CA ASN A 371 8.95 -33.88 2.48
C ASN A 371 7.88 -34.77 3.17
N LYS A 372 7.81 -36.05 2.81
CA LYS A 372 6.97 -37.06 3.48
C LYS A 372 7.24 -37.15 4.98
N THR A 373 8.50 -36.97 5.38
CA THR A 373 8.93 -36.80 6.76
C THR A 373 9.36 -35.36 7.00
N ALA A 374 9.17 -34.86 8.21
CA ALA A 374 9.37 -33.44 8.49
C ALA A 374 10.85 -33.02 8.60
N GLY A 375 11.78 -33.98 8.73
CA GLY A 375 13.24 -33.76 8.60
C GLY A 375 13.81 -32.73 9.58
N PHE A 376 13.48 -32.83 10.88
CA PHE A 376 13.93 -31.87 11.90
C PHE A 376 15.46 -31.78 11.96
N GLU A 377 16.13 -32.91 11.82
CA GLU A 377 17.58 -33.06 11.76
C GLU A 377 18.22 -32.33 10.57
N ILE A 378 17.50 -32.18 9.44
CA ILE A 378 17.99 -31.44 8.27
C ILE A 378 17.93 -29.94 8.53
N VAL A 379 16.86 -29.45 9.17
CA VAL A 379 16.73 -28.03 9.53
C VAL A 379 17.68 -27.67 10.67
N HIS A 380 17.94 -28.59 11.59
CA HIS A 380 18.99 -28.45 12.60
C HIS A 380 20.38 -28.36 11.93
N GLY A 381 20.71 -29.27 11.01
CA GLY A 381 21.96 -29.21 10.27
C GLY A 381 22.11 -27.95 9.41
N PHE A 382 21.00 -27.41 8.90
CA PHE A 382 20.98 -26.10 8.24
C PHE A 382 21.38 -24.98 9.19
N LEU A 383 20.79 -24.93 10.39
CA LEU A 383 21.18 -23.97 11.43
C LEU A 383 22.65 -24.10 11.80
N ASP A 384 23.15 -25.32 12.03
CA ASP A 384 24.55 -25.55 12.37
C ASP A 384 25.50 -25.06 11.26
N ARG A 385 25.12 -25.28 9.99
CA ARG A 385 25.86 -24.76 8.84
C ARG A 385 25.88 -23.23 8.83
N ILE A 386 24.75 -22.57 9.04
CA ILE A 386 24.68 -21.10 9.09
C ILE A 386 25.55 -20.55 10.22
N MET A 387 25.44 -21.10 11.43
CA MET A 387 26.24 -20.64 12.57
C MET A 387 27.74 -20.81 12.32
N ARG A 388 28.14 -21.93 11.71
CA ARG A 388 29.54 -22.16 11.32
C ARG A 388 30.03 -21.17 10.25
N LEU A 389 29.19 -20.79 9.29
CA LEU A 389 29.53 -19.77 8.28
C LEU A 389 29.66 -18.38 8.89
N LEU A 390 28.91 -18.10 9.95
CA LEU A 390 29.00 -16.88 10.74
C LEU A 390 30.14 -16.91 11.78
N ASP A 391 30.93 -17.99 11.81
CA ASP A 391 31.98 -18.23 12.80
C ASP A 391 31.48 -18.20 14.26
N VAL A 392 30.26 -18.68 14.49
CA VAL A 392 29.64 -18.79 15.82
C VAL A 392 29.64 -20.25 16.26
N ASN A 393 30.48 -20.58 17.23
CA ASN A 393 30.61 -21.94 17.75
C ASN A 393 29.47 -22.32 18.73
N PRO A 394 29.14 -23.62 18.87
CA PRO A 394 28.16 -24.05 19.86
C PRO A 394 28.71 -23.89 21.29
N ALA A 395 28.08 -23.04 22.11
CA ALA A 395 28.48 -22.84 23.50
C ALA A 395 27.31 -22.34 24.37
N LYS A 396 27.28 -22.75 25.65
CA LYS A 396 26.24 -22.36 26.62
C LYS A 396 26.68 -21.27 27.61
N ASP A 397 27.95 -20.89 27.56
CA ASP A 397 28.57 -19.88 28.43
C ASP A 397 28.31 -18.43 27.95
N GLY A 398 27.56 -18.26 26.87
CA GLY A 398 27.24 -16.96 26.27
C GLY A 398 28.22 -16.49 25.20
N SER A 399 29.30 -17.25 24.92
CA SER A 399 30.27 -16.95 23.85
C SER A 399 29.81 -17.42 22.46
N GLY A 400 28.86 -18.36 22.42
CA GLY A 400 28.42 -19.03 21.21
C GLY A 400 26.90 -19.16 21.12
N TYR A 401 26.42 -20.12 20.33
CA TYR A 401 24.99 -20.42 20.24
C TYR A 401 24.61 -21.75 20.89
N TYR A 402 23.37 -21.85 21.34
CA TYR A 402 22.78 -23.10 21.77
C TYR A 402 21.26 -23.11 21.53
N ILE A 403 20.69 -24.31 21.57
CA ILE A 403 19.28 -24.53 21.32
C ILE A 403 18.60 -24.84 22.66
N ARG A 404 17.50 -24.14 22.93
CA ARG A 404 16.68 -24.32 24.15
C ARG A 404 15.27 -24.70 23.76
N ALA A 405 14.76 -25.82 24.27
CA ALA A 405 13.37 -26.22 24.06
C ALA A 405 12.41 -25.09 24.46
N CYS A 406 11.42 -24.81 23.61
CA CYS A 406 10.39 -23.81 23.88
C CYS A 406 9.04 -24.25 23.32
N GLU A 407 7.98 -23.64 23.83
CA GLU A 407 6.63 -23.83 23.32
C GLU A 407 6.25 -22.64 22.44
N ASN A 408 5.68 -22.92 21.27
CA ASN A 408 5.19 -21.90 20.36
C ASN A 408 3.91 -22.42 19.68
N PRO A 409 2.78 -21.69 19.74
CA PRO A 409 1.50 -22.13 19.18
C PRO A 409 1.51 -22.48 17.69
N THR A 410 2.44 -21.91 16.92
CA THR A 410 2.61 -22.17 15.49
C THR A 410 3.16 -23.57 15.20
N PHE A 411 3.89 -24.16 16.14
CA PHE A 411 4.67 -25.37 15.92
C PHE A 411 4.19 -26.54 16.78
N PHE A 412 4.64 -27.76 16.46
CA PHE A 412 4.25 -28.95 17.21
C PHE A 412 4.88 -28.97 18.62
N PRO A 413 4.08 -29.19 19.69
CA PRO A 413 4.59 -29.23 21.07
C PRO A 413 5.72 -30.24 21.27
N GLY A 414 6.75 -29.87 22.03
CA GLY A 414 7.94 -30.70 22.23
C GLY A 414 8.84 -30.90 20.99
N ARG A 415 8.52 -30.27 19.85
CA ARG A 415 9.34 -30.27 18.61
C ARG A 415 9.62 -28.83 18.15
N CYS A 416 9.85 -27.96 19.11
CA CYS A 416 10.16 -26.55 18.92
C CYS A 416 11.29 -26.14 19.86
N ALA A 417 12.21 -25.33 19.35
CA ALA A 417 13.31 -24.81 20.13
C ALA A 417 13.68 -23.39 19.71
N SER A 418 14.03 -22.59 20.70
CA SER A 418 14.56 -21.25 20.53
C SER A 418 16.06 -21.32 20.33
N ILE A 419 16.55 -20.56 19.35
CA ILE A 419 17.96 -20.40 19.06
C ILE A 419 18.46 -19.22 19.88
N VAL A 420 19.36 -19.49 20.83
CA VAL A 420 19.99 -18.48 21.67
C VAL A 420 21.41 -18.27 21.18
N GLY A 421 21.75 -17.03 20.85
CA GLY A 421 23.07 -16.64 20.37
C GLY A 421 23.96 -16.02 21.45
N PRO A 422 25.13 -15.48 21.04
CA PRO A 422 26.05 -14.81 21.94
C PRO A 422 25.37 -13.69 22.74
N GLY A 423 25.76 -13.52 24.00
CA GLY A 423 25.11 -12.57 24.90
C GLY A 423 23.68 -12.96 25.35
N ASN A 424 23.29 -14.23 25.18
CA ASN A 424 21.97 -14.78 25.52
C ASN A 424 20.80 -14.11 24.76
N VAL A 425 21.06 -13.55 23.58
CA VAL A 425 20.02 -12.97 22.74
C VAL A 425 19.28 -14.07 21.96
N THR A 426 17.95 -14.01 21.94
CA THR A 426 17.14 -14.93 21.13
C THR A 426 17.26 -14.55 19.65
N LEU A 427 17.91 -15.40 18.84
CA LEU A 427 18.12 -15.17 17.41
C LEU A 427 16.98 -15.68 16.53
N GLY A 428 16.23 -16.68 16.98
CA GLY A 428 15.14 -17.27 16.19
C GLY A 428 14.51 -18.52 16.80
N VAL A 429 13.75 -19.24 15.97
CA VAL A 429 13.05 -20.48 16.35
C VAL A 429 13.30 -21.55 15.29
N LEU A 430 13.59 -22.76 15.74
CA LEU A 430 13.73 -23.99 14.96
C LEU A 430 12.61 -24.96 15.39
N ALA A 431 11.79 -25.44 14.45
CA ALA A 431 10.67 -26.28 14.83
C ALA A 431 10.09 -27.12 13.68
N LEU A 432 9.26 -28.10 14.03
CA LEU A 432 8.42 -28.83 13.08
C LEU A 432 7.04 -28.16 12.95
N ALA A 433 6.70 -27.73 11.74
CA ALA A 433 5.34 -27.37 11.38
C ALA A 433 4.56 -28.66 11.06
N GLY A 434 3.66 -29.08 11.95
CA GLY A 434 2.89 -30.30 11.76
C GLY A 434 1.41 -30.09 12.09
N GLU A 435 0.54 -30.15 11.08
CA GLU A 435 -0.92 -30.09 11.31
C GLU A 435 -1.81 -30.90 10.35
N GLY A 436 -1.29 -31.85 9.57
CA GLY A 436 -2.14 -32.66 8.68
C GLY A 436 -3.11 -33.58 9.41
N LEU A 437 -2.59 -34.41 10.33
CA LEU A 437 -3.35 -35.50 10.95
C LEU A 437 -4.26 -35.02 12.10
N THR A 438 -3.81 -34.04 12.88
CA THR A 438 -4.59 -33.40 13.95
C THR A 438 -5.76 -32.60 13.39
N TYR A 439 -5.55 -31.90 12.25
CA TYR A 439 -6.65 -31.27 11.54
C TYR A 439 -7.67 -32.30 11.05
N LEU A 440 -7.21 -33.37 10.40
CA LEU A 440 -8.12 -34.35 9.80
C LEU A 440 -8.92 -35.15 10.83
N LEU A 441 -8.31 -35.55 11.96
CA LEU A 441 -8.93 -36.39 12.98
C LEU A 441 -9.66 -35.61 14.08
N VAL A 442 -9.23 -34.38 14.38
CA VAL A 442 -9.79 -33.60 15.50
C VAL A 442 -10.54 -32.39 14.96
N TYR A 443 -9.86 -31.48 14.25
CA TYR A 443 -10.43 -30.18 13.89
C TYR A 443 -11.45 -30.22 12.75
N ARG A 444 -11.38 -31.21 11.84
CA ARG A 444 -12.35 -31.41 10.76
C ARG A 444 -13.64 -32.04 11.26
N SER A 445 -13.60 -32.80 12.35
CA SER A 445 -14.76 -33.53 12.85
C SER A 445 -15.93 -32.59 13.17
N GLU A 446 -17.13 -32.93 12.71
CA GLU A 446 -18.33 -32.13 12.99
C GLU A 446 -18.61 -32.03 14.49
N GLN A 447 -18.27 -33.08 15.23
CA GLN A 447 -18.43 -33.14 16.67
C GLN A 447 -17.54 -32.10 17.38
N TYR A 448 -16.28 -31.95 16.98
CA TYR A 448 -15.39 -30.91 17.53
C TYR A 448 -15.86 -29.51 17.16
N LYS A 449 -16.25 -29.28 15.89
CA LYS A 449 -16.79 -27.99 15.44
C LYS A 449 -18.04 -27.60 16.23
N ARG A 450 -18.94 -28.55 16.47
CA ARG A 450 -20.14 -28.36 17.29
C ARG A 450 -19.79 -28.03 18.74
N LEU A 451 -18.95 -28.84 19.40
CA LEU A 451 -18.50 -28.60 20.78
C LEU A 451 -17.81 -27.25 20.93
N LYS A 452 -16.95 -26.85 19.98
CA LYS A 452 -16.28 -25.55 19.97
C LYS A 452 -17.30 -24.40 19.85
N SER A 453 -18.23 -24.49 18.91
CA SER A 453 -19.27 -23.46 18.72
C SER A 453 -20.23 -23.36 19.91
N GLU A 454 -20.58 -24.48 20.55
CA GLU A 454 -21.40 -24.50 21.76
C GLU A 454 -20.65 -23.87 22.95
N MET A 455 -19.35 -24.15 23.08
CA MET A 455 -18.50 -23.57 24.10
C MET A 455 -18.38 -22.05 23.91
N GLU A 456 -18.07 -21.56 22.71
CA GLU A 456 -18.00 -20.11 22.42
C GLU A 456 -19.34 -19.41 22.69
N ARG A 457 -20.47 -20.02 22.32
CA ARG A 457 -21.82 -19.48 22.60
C ARG A 457 -22.10 -19.44 24.10
N LYS A 458 -21.73 -20.47 24.86
CA LYS A 458 -21.93 -20.52 26.32
C LYS A 458 -21.01 -19.54 27.05
N THR A 459 -19.75 -19.40 26.64
CA THR A 459 -18.80 -18.43 27.21
C THR A 459 -19.29 -17.00 27.00
N LYS A 460 -19.66 -16.62 25.77
CA LYS A 460 -20.22 -15.28 25.48
C LYS A 460 -21.50 -15.00 26.27
N ARG A 461 -22.40 -15.99 26.40
CA ARG A 461 -23.62 -15.84 27.21
C ARG A 461 -23.32 -15.69 28.69
N LEU A 462 -22.33 -16.40 29.21
CA LEU A 462 -21.92 -16.32 30.60
C LEU A 462 -21.27 -14.97 30.91
N GLU A 463 -20.38 -14.48 30.04
CA GLU A 463 -19.77 -13.15 30.16
C GLU A 463 -20.81 -12.05 30.12
N LYS A 464 -21.78 -12.12 29.18
CA LYS A 464 -22.87 -11.16 29.11
C LYS A 464 -23.75 -11.17 30.36
N LYS A 465 -24.09 -12.36 30.88
CA LYS A 465 -24.83 -12.48 32.15
C LYS A 465 -24.02 -11.98 33.35
N LYS A 466 -22.70 -12.17 33.37
CA LYS A 466 -21.82 -11.64 34.42
C LYS A 466 -21.73 -10.11 34.36
N GLN A 467 -21.83 -9.51 33.18
CA GLN A 467 -21.87 -8.05 33.01
C GLN A 467 -23.24 -7.45 33.35
N GLU A 468 -24.34 -8.16 33.04
CA GLU A 468 -25.71 -7.72 33.35
C GLU A 468 -26.05 -7.86 34.86
N VAL A 469 -25.44 -8.84 35.54
CA VAL A 469 -25.57 -9.04 37.00
C VAL A 469 -24.48 -8.21 37.71
N GLY A 470 -24.74 -6.93 37.94
CA GLY A 470 -23.91 -6.06 38.79
C GLY A 470 -23.91 -6.49 40.28
N GLU A 471 -23.18 -5.75 41.13
CA GLU A 471 -22.83 -6.12 42.53
C GLU A 471 -23.98 -6.35 43.54
N VAL A 472 -25.26 -6.21 43.16
CA VAL A 472 -26.39 -6.46 44.08
C VAL A 472 -26.95 -7.87 43.87
N VAL A 473 -26.57 -8.79 44.77
CA VAL A 473 -26.77 -10.24 44.63
C VAL A 473 -28.15 -10.69 45.10
N ASP A 474 -29.04 -11.03 44.16
CA ASP A 474 -30.10 -12.01 44.43
C ASP A 474 -29.48 -13.42 44.54
N LYS A 475 -29.71 -14.10 45.67
CA LYS A 475 -29.23 -15.48 45.93
C LYS A 475 -29.62 -16.45 44.82
N ASN A 476 -30.74 -16.22 44.14
CA ASN A 476 -31.20 -17.05 43.05
C ASN A 476 -30.42 -16.82 41.74
N ALA A 477 -29.98 -15.59 41.48
CA ALA A 477 -29.16 -15.26 40.30
C ALA A 477 -27.76 -15.85 40.41
N LYS A 478 -27.15 -15.80 41.60
CA LYS A 478 -25.82 -16.40 41.86
C LYS A 478 -25.82 -17.92 41.68
N LYS A 479 -26.83 -18.63 42.21
CA LYS A 479 -26.98 -20.09 41.99
C LYS A 479 -27.17 -20.46 40.52
N ARG A 480 -27.79 -19.60 39.71
CA ARG A 480 -27.95 -19.84 38.26
C ARG A 480 -26.63 -19.65 37.50
N LEU A 481 -25.83 -18.65 37.87
CA LEU A 481 -24.50 -18.42 37.30
C LEU A 481 -23.54 -19.58 37.62
N GLU A 482 -23.53 -20.07 38.87
CA GLU A 482 -22.72 -21.23 39.26
C GLU A 482 -23.08 -22.49 38.46
N ARG A 483 -24.38 -22.76 38.23
CA ARG A 483 -24.82 -23.87 37.38
C ARG A 483 -24.41 -23.71 35.91
N ASP A 484 -24.43 -22.49 35.37
CA ASP A 484 -24.00 -22.22 34.00
C ASP A 484 -22.47 -22.38 33.86
N GLU A 485 -21.69 -22.02 34.88
CA GLU A 485 -20.24 -22.28 34.96
C GLU A 485 -19.90 -23.78 35.03
N GLU A 486 -20.63 -24.56 35.84
CA GLU A 486 -20.44 -26.01 35.90
C GLU A 486 -20.74 -26.68 34.56
N ARG A 487 -21.78 -26.22 33.85
CA ARG A 487 -22.11 -26.69 32.49
C ARG A 487 -21.03 -26.32 31.46
N LEU A 488 -20.38 -25.16 31.62
CA LEU A 488 -19.26 -24.76 30.77
C LEU A 488 -18.03 -25.64 31.05
N LYS A 489 -17.71 -25.91 32.33
CA LYS A 489 -16.64 -26.83 32.74
C LYS A 489 -16.86 -28.24 32.21
N ALA A 490 -18.10 -28.75 32.25
CA ALA A 490 -18.45 -30.04 31.66
C ALA A 490 -18.21 -30.07 30.14
N THR A 491 -18.67 -29.03 29.43
CA THR A 491 -18.45 -28.92 27.96
C THR A 491 -16.96 -28.86 27.61
N ASN A 492 -16.15 -28.16 28.41
CA ASN A 492 -14.69 -28.11 28.24
C ASN A 492 -14.03 -29.48 28.51
N ARG A 493 -14.50 -30.21 29.52
CA ARG A 493 -14.04 -31.56 29.84
C ARG A 493 -14.34 -32.54 28.70
N ASP A 494 -15.51 -32.47 28.09
CA ASP A 494 -15.89 -33.30 26.95
C ASP A 494 -15.05 -33.00 25.72
N MET A 495 -14.77 -31.71 25.44
CA MET A 495 -13.87 -31.31 24.36
C MET A 495 -12.44 -31.83 24.59
N SER A 496 -11.92 -31.74 25.82
CA SER A 496 -10.60 -32.28 26.16
C SER A 496 -10.55 -33.81 26.09
N MET A 497 -11.60 -34.52 26.54
CA MET A 497 -11.71 -35.97 26.39
C MET A 497 -11.76 -36.40 24.92
N PHE A 498 -12.44 -35.64 24.07
CA PHE A 498 -12.45 -35.91 22.63
C PHE A 498 -11.05 -35.79 22.01
N LYS A 499 -10.30 -34.72 22.34
CA LYS A 499 -8.89 -34.57 21.92
C LYS A 499 -8.02 -35.73 22.42
N MET A 500 -8.18 -36.14 23.67
CA MET A 500 -7.41 -37.21 24.30
C MET A 500 -7.67 -38.57 23.65
N LYS A 501 -8.93 -38.91 23.33
CA LYS A 501 -9.28 -40.15 22.62
C LYS A 501 -8.66 -40.22 21.23
N SER A 502 -8.69 -39.12 20.48
CA SER A 502 -8.04 -39.04 19.16
C SER A 502 -6.51 -39.13 19.27
N MET A 503 -5.89 -38.50 20.27
CA MET A 503 -4.44 -38.64 20.52
C MET A 503 -4.06 -40.08 20.88
N PHE A 504 -4.90 -40.78 21.65
CA PHE A 504 -4.67 -42.19 21.98
C PHE A 504 -4.81 -43.11 20.76
N ALA A 505 -5.78 -42.86 19.89
CA ALA A 505 -5.93 -43.59 18.63
C ALA A 505 -4.75 -43.36 17.67
N ILE A 506 -4.22 -42.14 17.62
CA ILE A 506 -2.99 -41.82 16.88
C ILE A 506 -1.80 -42.56 17.49
N GLY A 507 -1.67 -42.57 18.83
CA GLY A 507 -0.61 -43.30 19.53
C GLY A 507 -0.66 -44.80 19.25
N LEU A 508 -1.85 -45.40 19.23
CA LEU A 508 -2.04 -46.82 18.89
C LEU A 508 -1.70 -47.10 17.43
N ALA A 509 -2.14 -46.25 16.49
CA ALA A 509 -1.79 -46.38 15.09
C ALA A 509 -0.28 -46.29 14.88
N PHE A 510 0.39 -45.34 15.55
CA PHE A 510 1.84 -45.18 15.49
C PHE A 510 2.57 -46.38 16.10
N THR A 511 2.04 -46.95 17.18
CA THR A 511 2.61 -48.15 17.82
C THR A 511 2.44 -49.39 16.94
N ALA A 512 1.29 -49.55 16.27
CA ALA A 512 1.06 -50.61 15.30
C ALA A 512 1.97 -50.48 14.07
N LEU A 513 2.21 -49.24 13.62
CA LEU A 513 3.11 -48.91 12.51
C LEU A 513 4.58 -49.16 12.89
N LEU A 514 4.96 -48.83 14.13
CA LEU A 514 6.29 -49.14 14.68
C LEU A 514 6.49 -50.66 14.86
N SER A 515 5.44 -51.38 15.27
CA SER A 515 5.45 -52.85 15.39
C SER A 515 5.54 -53.55 14.03
N THR A 516 4.87 -53.01 13.00
CA THR A 516 5.00 -53.52 11.63
C THR A 516 6.37 -53.20 11.04
N PHE A 517 6.93 -52.01 11.29
CA PHE A 517 8.31 -51.73 10.91
C PHE A 517 9.32 -52.63 11.65
N ASN A 518 9.15 -52.86 12.95
CA ASN A 518 9.98 -53.81 13.69
C ASN A 518 9.89 -55.22 13.11
N SER A 519 8.70 -55.70 12.72
CA SER A 519 8.53 -57.01 12.09
C SER A 519 9.10 -57.09 10.67
N ILE A 520 9.04 -56.00 9.88
CA ILE A 520 9.56 -55.96 8.51
C ILE A 520 11.09 -55.92 8.48
N PHE A 521 11.70 -55.30 9.50
CA PHE A 521 13.16 -55.13 9.61
C PHE A 521 13.82 -56.06 10.62
N ASP A 522 13.08 -57.00 11.21
CA ASP A 522 13.63 -57.97 12.17
C ASP A 522 14.71 -58.83 11.50
N GLY A 523 15.90 -58.88 12.11
CA GLY A 523 17.06 -59.60 11.58
C GLY A 523 17.72 -59.02 10.31
N ARG A 524 17.31 -57.84 9.83
CA ARG A 524 17.92 -57.19 8.65
C ARG A 524 18.81 -56.01 9.05
N VAL A 525 20.07 -56.03 8.63
CA VAL A 525 21.00 -54.90 8.84
C VAL A 525 20.63 -53.78 7.88
N VAL A 526 19.88 -52.79 8.38
CA VAL A 526 19.41 -51.63 7.59
C VAL A 526 20.42 -50.49 7.53
N ALA A 527 21.36 -50.42 8.47
CA ALA A 527 22.47 -49.46 8.48
C ALA A 527 23.61 -49.95 9.39
N ARG A 528 24.86 -49.71 9.00
CA ARG A 528 26.06 -49.99 9.83
C ARG A 528 26.62 -48.65 10.31
N LEU A 529 26.58 -48.41 11.61
CA LEU A 529 27.06 -47.16 12.18
C LEU A 529 28.60 -47.12 12.18
N PRO A 530 29.25 -45.99 11.89
CA PRO A 530 30.71 -45.87 11.85
C PRO A 530 31.36 -45.79 13.24
N PHE A 531 30.61 -46.01 14.32
CA PHE A 531 31.08 -45.97 15.70
C PHE A 531 30.30 -46.96 16.57
N VAL A 532 30.89 -47.36 17.70
CA VAL A 532 30.23 -48.22 18.70
C VAL A 532 29.44 -47.33 19.66
N PRO A 533 28.12 -47.54 19.83
CA PRO A 533 27.31 -46.75 20.76
C PRO A 533 27.75 -46.95 22.21
N ILE A 534 27.61 -45.90 23.03
CA ILE A 534 27.91 -45.92 24.46
C ILE A 534 26.95 -46.90 25.18
N GLY A 535 27.44 -47.69 26.13
CA GLY A 535 26.81 -48.94 26.62
C GLY A 535 25.31 -48.89 26.96
N PHE A 536 24.77 -47.80 27.51
CA PHE A 536 23.33 -47.73 27.81
C PHE A 536 22.45 -47.52 26.55
N LEU A 537 23.00 -46.99 25.47
CA LEU A 537 22.33 -46.79 24.17
C LEU A 537 22.47 -48.02 23.25
N GLN A 538 23.29 -48.99 23.64
CA GLN A 538 23.54 -50.19 22.85
C GLN A 538 22.27 -51.05 22.71
N GLY A 539 21.45 -51.17 23.76
CA GLY A 539 20.18 -51.92 23.72
C GLY A 539 19.02 -51.25 22.96
N LEU A 540 19.20 -49.99 22.54
CA LEU A 540 18.27 -49.26 21.67
C LEU A 540 18.70 -49.30 20.19
N SER A 541 20.00 -49.42 19.92
CA SER A 541 20.59 -49.39 18.58
C SER A 541 20.86 -50.78 18.00
N HIS A 542 21.11 -51.77 18.85
CA HIS A 542 21.37 -53.16 18.47
C HIS A 542 20.32 -54.04 19.12
N ARG A 543 19.28 -54.41 18.38
CA ARG A 543 18.32 -55.45 18.79
C ARG A 543 18.40 -56.59 17.77
N ASN A 544 18.47 -57.82 18.27
CA ASN A 544 18.40 -59.08 17.51
C ASN A 544 19.57 -59.43 16.57
N LEU A 545 20.79 -58.90 16.80
CA LEU A 545 22.00 -59.47 16.19
C LEU A 545 22.61 -60.50 17.15
N VAL A 546 22.57 -61.78 16.78
CA VAL A 546 23.31 -62.84 17.48
C VAL A 546 24.80 -62.50 17.39
N SER A 547 25.47 -62.33 18.52
CA SER A 547 26.91 -62.05 18.56
C SER A 547 27.69 -63.23 17.99
N SER A 548 28.15 -63.14 16.75
CA SER A 548 29.24 -63.99 16.29
C SER A 548 30.55 -63.40 16.81
N HIS A 549 31.05 -63.96 17.91
CA HIS A 549 32.44 -63.77 18.32
C HIS A 549 33.36 -64.38 17.26
N HIS A 550 34.09 -63.54 16.53
CA HIS A 550 35.56 -63.61 16.32
C HIS A 550 36.04 -62.43 15.47
#